data_AF-A0A7S4VGD4-F1
#
_entry.id   AF-A0A7S4VGD4-F1
#
_cell.length_a   1.000
_cell.length_b   1.000
_cell.length_c   1.000
_cell.angle_alpha   90.00
_cell.angle_beta   90.00
_cell.angle_gamma   90.00
#
_symmetry.space_group_name_H-M   'P 1'
#
loop_
_entity.id
_entity.type
_entity.pdbx_description
1 polymer ?
#
loop_
_entity_poly.entity_id
_entity_poly.type
_entity_poly.pdbx_seq_one_letter_code
_entity_poly.pdbx_strand_id
1 'polypeptide(L)'
;VEQNYLERAEKNKYRWIHGNIQQASSSLIKEESRASFRCSIGGLLYQELSQNRLEACLFEVANLLNTDTAGVKNTEYAKIDLMAAEKAREISAFDKCSDYASKGISMLPSDKWVSHPEMAVKLYSLAAEAER
;
A
#
# COMPACT_ATOMS: atom_id res chain seq x y z
N VAL A 1 9.57 -30.57 30.11
CA VAL A 1 8.42 -30.98 30.95
C VAL A 1 8.25 -29.87 31.98
N GLU A 2 7.29 -28.96 31.99
CA GLU A 2 5.98 -28.76 31.35
C GLU A 2 5.84 -27.26 31.07
N GLN A 3 5.49 -26.88 29.84
CA GLN A 3 5.17 -25.49 29.50
C GLN A 3 3.68 -25.26 29.77
N ASN A 4 3.37 -24.52 30.83
CA ASN A 4 2.00 -24.15 31.21
C ASN A 4 1.46 -23.04 30.30
N TYR A 5 0.72 -23.42 29.26
CA TYR A 5 0.16 -22.52 28.22
C TYR A 5 -1.26 -22.00 28.50
N LEU A 6 -1.85 -22.34 29.64
CA LEU A 6 -3.24 -22.07 29.96
C LEU A 6 -3.38 -21.39 31.31
N GLU A 7 -3.98 -20.21 31.32
CA GLU A 7 -4.42 -19.56 32.56
C GLU A 7 -5.88 -19.95 32.83
N ARG A 8 -6.17 -20.32 34.08
CA ARG A 8 -7.51 -20.74 34.51
C ARG A 8 -8.34 -19.49 34.80
N ALA A 9 -9.24 -19.15 33.89
CA ALA A 9 -10.05 -17.94 34.00
C ALA A 9 -11.29 -18.13 34.89
N GLU A 10 -11.82 -19.36 35.06
CA GLU A 10 -12.90 -19.71 36.01
C GLU A 10 -13.17 -21.24 36.03
N LYS A 11 -14.09 -21.72 36.87
CA LYS A 11 -14.49 -23.15 36.97
C LYS A 11 -14.89 -23.68 35.57
N ASN A 12 -14.00 -24.45 34.95
CA ASN A 12 -14.11 -25.07 33.61
C ASN A 12 -13.87 -24.19 32.38
N LYS A 13 -13.15 -23.07 32.47
CA LYS A 13 -12.66 -22.34 31.28
C LYS A 13 -11.15 -22.09 31.35
N TYR A 14 -10.44 -22.56 30.33
CA TYR A 14 -9.01 -22.31 30.10
C TYR A 14 -8.85 -21.33 28.94
N ARG A 15 -7.99 -20.32 29.08
CA ARG A 15 -7.69 -19.35 28.02
C ARG A 15 -6.23 -19.48 27.60
N TRP A 16 -6.01 -19.48 26.28
CA TRP A 16 -4.68 -19.52 25.68
C TRP A 16 -3.97 -18.16 25.81
N ILE A 17 -2.72 -18.17 26.30
CA ILE A 17 -1.88 -16.97 26.52
C ILE A 17 -1.39 -16.36 25.18
N HIS A 18 -1.56 -17.05 24.06
CA HIS A 18 -1.00 -16.66 22.76
C HIS A 18 -1.62 -15.42 22.08
N GLY A 19 -2.71 -14.87 22.61
CA GLY A 19 -3.27 -13.60 22.13
C GLY A 19 -2.32 -12.40 22.26
N ASN A 20 -1.31 -12.50 23.13
CA ASN A 20 -0.37 -11.41 23.41
C ASN A 20 0.89 -11.40 22.54
N ILE A 21 1.20 -12.45 21.77
CA ILE A 21 2.44 -12.45 20.95
C ILE A 21 2.30 -11.53 19.74
N GLN A 22 1.14 -11.53 19.06
CA GLN A 22 0.89 -10.60 17.94
C GLN A 22 0.75 -9.14 18.39
N GLN A 23 0.20 -8.90 19.58
CA GLN A 23 0.08 -7.56 20.16
C GLN A 23 1.42 -7.05 20.72
N ALA A 24 2.24 -7.91 21.33
CA ALA A 24 3.58 -7.58 21.78
C ALA A 24 4.55 -7.38 20.60
N SER A 25 4.50 -8.24 19.56
CA SER A 25 5.32 -8.07 18.35
C SER A 25 4.95 -6.80 17.57
N SER A 26 3.66 -6.46 17.53
CA SER A 26 3.19 -5.19 16.95
C SER A 26 3.63 -3.97 17.76
N SER A 27 3.88 -4.11 19.06
CA SER A 27 4.37 -3.02 19.93
C SER A 27 5.91 -2.88 19.92
N LEU A 28 6.64 -3.90 19.47
CA LEU A 28 8.11 -3.94 19.43
C LEU A 28 8.72 -3.43 18.11
N ILE A 29 7.95 -3.43 17.02
CA ILE A 29 8.36 -2.91 15.72
C ILE A 29 7.82 -1.49 15.62
N LYS A 30 8.71 -0.48 15.66
CA LYS A 30 8.32 0.93 15.46
C LYS A 30 7.48 1.02 14.19
N GLU A 31 6.38 1.80 14.19
CA GLU A 31 5.50 1.91 13.02
C GLU A 31 6.27 2.27 11.73
N GLU A 32 7.31 3.11 11.84
CA GLU A 32 8.26 3.44 10.76
C GLU A 32 8.92 2.18 10.14
N SER A 33 9.32 1.20 10.96
CA SER A 33 9.89 -0.05 10.47
C SER A 33 8.86 -0.99 9.84
N ARG A 34 7.56 -0.84 10.16
CA ARG A 34 6.48 -1.58 9.48
C ARG A 34 6.18 -0.98 8.12
N ALA A 35 6.17 0.34 8.02
CA ALA A 35 5.93 1.08 6.79
C ALA A 35 7.06 0.83 5.77
N SER A 36 8.32 0.95 6.20
CA SER A 36 9.48 0.63 5.37
C SER A 36 9.50 -0.83 4.89
N PHE A 37 9.10 -1.78 5.75
CA PHE A 37 9.00 -3.19 5.37
C PHE A 37 7.89 -3.44 4.33
N ARG A 38 6.72 -2.81 4.48
CA ARG A 38 5.63 -2.90 3.50
C ARG A 38 6.03 -2.31 2.15
N CYS A 39 6.68 -1.15 2.15
CA CYS A 39 7.20 -0.54 0.94
C CYS A 39 8.22 -1.46 0.23
N SER A 40 9.11 -2.09 1.01
CA SER A 40 10.08 -3.06 0.49
C SER A 40 9.40 -4.28 -0.16
N ILE A 41 8.34 -4.81 0.44
CA ILE A 41 7.54 -5.89 -0.16
C ILE A 41 6.89 -5.41 -1.46
N GLY A 42 6.28 -4.22 -1.45
CA GLY A 42 5.66 -3.64 -2.63
C GLY A 42 6.66 -3.49 -3.79
N GLY A 43 7.87 -3.00 -3.50
CA GLY A 43 8.95 -2.87 -4.47
C GLY A 43 9.41 -4.22 -5.03
N LEU A 44 9.56 -5.24 -4.18
CA LEU A 44 9.92 -6.59 -4.61
C LEU A 44 8.84 -7.21 -5.50
N LEU A 45 7.56 -7.09 -5.12
CA LEU A 45 6.45 -7.58 -5.93
C LEU A 45 6.40 -6.87 -7.28
N TYR A 46 6.66 -5.57 -7.32
CA TYR A 46 6.70 -4.82 -8.57
C TYR A 46 7.80 -5.33 -9.51
N GLN A 47 8.97 -5.67 -8.98
CA GLN A 47 10.12 -6.14 -9.76
C GLN A 47 9.96 -7.59 -10.25
N GLU A 48 9.38 -8.46 -9.41
CA GLU A 48 9.37 -9.91 -9.64
C GLU A 48 8.09 -10.41 -10.33
N LEU A 49 6.99 -9.65 -10.26
CA LEU A 49 5.73 -10.07 -10.89
C LEU A 49 5.77 -9.81 -12.40
N SER A 50 5.33 -10.81 -13.16
CA SER A 50 5.00 -10.60 -14.57
C SER A 50 3.82 -9.63 -14.71
N GLN A 51 3.72 -8.96 -15.86
CA GLN A 51 2.68 -7.96 -16.13
C GLN A 51 1.26 -8.46 -15.79
N ASN A 52 0.89 -9.66 -16.24
CA ASN A 52 -0.43 -10.24 -15.96
C ASN A 52 -0.69 -10.44 -14.46
N ARG A 53 0.34 -10.82 -13.69
CA ARG A 53 0.21 -11.01 -12.23
C ARG A 53 0.19 -9.69 -11.49
N LEU A 54 0.97 -8.71 -11.96
CA LEU A 54 0.95 -7.35 -11.44
C LEU A 54 -0.44 -6.72 -11.63
N GLU A 55 -1.03 -6.84 -12.81
CA GLU A 55 -2.38 -6.35 -13.10
C GLU A 55 -3.44 -7.01 -12.20
N ALA A 56 -3.31 -8.31 -11.91
CA ALA A 56 -4.23 -9.03 -11.03
C ALA A 56 -4.18 -8.50 -9.58
N CYS A 57 -3.00 -8.17 -9.07
CA CYS A 57 -2.76 -7.72 -7.69
C CYS A 57 -2.40 -6.23 -7.58
N LEU A 58 -2.82 -5.43 -8.57
CA LEU A 58 -2.34 -4.06 -8.74
C LEU A 58 -2.67 -3.15 -7.54
N PHE A 59 -3.87 -3.31 -6.96
CA PHE A 59 -4.28 -2.51 -5.81
C PHE A 59 -3.48 -2.87 -4.55
N GLU A 60 -3.18 -4.16 -4.35
CA GLU A 60 -2.37 -4.63 -3.25
C GLU A 60 -0.94 -4.07 -3.34
N VAL A 61 -0.34 -4.12 -4.52
CA VAL A 61 1.00 -3.56 -4.76
C VAL A 61 0.99 -2.04 -4.56
N ALA A 62 0.03 -1.32 -5.15
CA ALA A 62 -0.11 0.12 -4.95
C ALA A 62 -0.26 0.49 -3.46
N ASN A 63 -1.10 -0.23 -2.71
CA ASN A 63 -1.28 0.03 -1.28
C ASN A 63 -0.03 -0.22 -0.44
N LEU A 64 0.74 -1.27 -0.76
CA LEU A 64 2.01 -1.56 -0.10
C LEU A 64 3.03 -0.43 -0.34
N LEU A 65 3.14 0.03 -1.58
CA LEU A 65 4.02 1.13 -1.96
C LEU A 65 3.60 2.45 -1.29
N ASN A 66 2.29 2.68 -1.19
CA ASN A 66 1.71 3.91 -0.64
C ASN A 66 1.73 4.04 0.89
N THR A 67 2.29 3.07 1.61
CA THR A 67 2.27 3.09 3.08
C THR A 67 3.27 4.10 3.68
N ASP A 68 4.33 4.48 2.95
CA ASP A 68 5.44 5.29 3.49
C ASP A 68 5.92 6.38 2.49
N THR A 69 5.01 6.93 1.69
CA THR A 69 5.39 7.78 0.55
C THR A 69 5.28 9.27 0.81
N ALA A 70 5.10 9.69 2.06
CA ALA A 70 5.08 11.11 2.42
C ALA A 70 6.44 11.76 2.06
N GLY A 71 6.48 12.44 0.91
CA GLY A 71 7.67 13.14 0.41
C GLY A 71 8.61 12.31 -0.47
N VAL A 72 8.33 11.03 -0.72
CA VAL A 72 9.16 10.21 -1.63
C VAL A 72 8.85 10.57 -3.07
N LYS A 73 9.88 10.98 -3.82
CA LYS A 73 9.80 11.19 -5.27
C LYS A 73 10.28 9.94 -5.98
N ASN A 74 9.35 9.17 -6.52
CA ASN A 74 9.65 7.92 -7.22
C ASN A 74 8.67 7.74 -8.39
N THR A 75 9.18 7.91 -9.61
CA THR A 75 8.39 7.85 -10.85
C THR A 75 7.91 6.45 -11.19
N GLU A 76 8.62 5.41 -10.77
CA GLU A 76 8.17 4.02 -10.95
C GLU A 76 6.96 3.71 -10.05
N TYR A 77 6.94 4.24 -8.83
CA TYR A 77 5.80 4.08 -7.94
C TYR A 77 4.61 4.94 -8.41
N ALA A 78 4.89 6.16 -8.91
CA ALA A 78 3.87 6.98 -9.56
C ALA A 78 3.21 6.27 -10.76
N LYS A 79 3.97 5.46 -11.50
CA LYS A 79 3.45 4.64 -12.60
C LYS A 79 2.50 3.55 -12.10
N ILE A 80 2.80 2.91 -10.98
CA ILE A 80 1.90 1.92 -10.36
C ILE A 80 0.59 2.57 -9.92
N ASP A 81 0.68 3.74 -9.30
CA ASP A 81 -0.51 4.51 -8.91
C ASP A 81 -1.33 4.98 -10.13
N LEU A 82 -0.68 5.35 -11.24
CA LEU A 82 -1.38 5.65 -12.49
C LEU A 82 -2.16 4.44 -12.99
N MET A 83 -1.54 3.26 -13.06
CA MET A 83 -2.22 2.03 -13.48
C MET A 83 -3.37 1.68 -12.53
N ALA A 84 -3.17 1.85 -11.22
CA ALA A 84 -4.19 1.60 -10.22
C ALA A 84 -5.37 2.58 -10.34
N ALA A 85 -5.10 3.86 -10.61
CA ALA A 85 -6.13 4.85 -10.87
C ALA A 85 -6.93 4.55 -12.15
N GLU A 86 -6.24 4.20 -13.25
CA GLU A 86 -6.89 3.79 -14.51
C GLU A 86 -7.80 2.58 -14.30
N LYS A 87 -7.32 1.54 -13.61
CA LYS A 87 -8.10 0.34 -13.26
C LYS A 87 -9.28 0.68 -12.34
N ALA A 88 -9.09 1.56 -11.37
CA ALA A 88 -10.16 2.00 -10.47
C ALA A 88 -11.27 2.75 -11.23
N ARG A 89 -10.89 3.61 -12.19
CA ARG A 89 -11.84 4.27 -13.10
C ARG A 89 -12.62 3.27 -13.94
N GLU A 90 -11.96 2.25 -14.51
CA GLU A 90 -12.62 1.23 -15.34
C GLU A 90 -13.72 0.46 -14.61
N ILE A 91 -13.55 0.26 -13.29
CA ILE A 91 -14.55 -0.40 -12.43
C ILE A 91 -15.45 0.60 -11.69
N SER A 92 -15.43 1.89 -12.07
CA SER A 92 -16.20 2.98 -11.46
C SER A 92 -15.98 3.18 -9.96
N ALA A 93 -14.79 2.83 -9.44
CA ALA A 93 -14.39 3.07 -8.06
C ALA A 93 -13.71 4.46 -7.93
N PHE A 94 -14.49 5.54 -8.09
CA PHE A 94 -13.96 6.90 -8.18
C PHE A 94 -13.20 7.36 -6.93
N ASP A 95 -13.65 6.99 -5.72
CA ASP A 95 -12.91 7.29 -4.49
C ASP A 95 -11.46 6.74 -4.56
N LYS A 96 -11.32 5.48 -4.98
CA LYS A 96 -10.00 4.85 -5.15
C LYS A 96 -9.22 5.45 -6.32
N CYS A 97 -9.90 5.83 -7.40
CA CYS A 97 -9.28 6.52 -8.53
C CYS A 97 -8.62 7.83 -8.06
N SER A 98 -9.36 8.65 -7.32
CA SER A 98 -8.85 9.91 -6.75
C SER A 98 -7.69 9.68 -5.79
N ASP A 99 -7.80 8.68 -4.91
CA ASP A 99 -6.75 8.34 -3.94
C ASP A 99 -5.44 7.95 -4.65
N TYR A 100 -5.49 7.02 -5.60
CA TYR A 100 -4.29 6.59 -6.33
C TYR A 100 -3.74 7.71 -7.21
N ALA A 101 -4.60 8.45 -7.92
CA ALA A 101 -4.17 9.59 -8.73
C ALA A 101 -3.43 10.64 -7.90
N SER A 102 -3.97 11.00 -6.74
CA SER A 102 -3.37 11.96 -5.81
C SER A 102 -2.01 11.48 -5.28
N LYS A 103 -1.89 10.20 -4.95
CA LYS A 103 -0.62 9.60 -4.51
C LYS A 103 0.42 9.59 -5.64
N GLY A 104 0.04 9.19 -6.85
CA GLY A 104 0.91 9.26 -8.02
C GLY A 104 1.41 10.69 -8.29
N ILE A 105 0.54 11.70 -8.22
CA ILE A 105 0.92 13.11 -8.35
C ILE A 105 1.95 13.51 -7.29
N SER A 106 1.76 13.07 -6.05
CA SER A 106 2.67 13.39 -4.93
C SER A 106 4.07 12.82 -5.13
N MET A 107 4.23 11.74 -5.90
CA MET A 107 5.49 11.07 -6.18
C MET A 107 6.23 11.62 -7.39
N LEU A 108 5.56 12.41 -8.24
CA LEU A 108 6.21 13.04 -9.40
C LEU A 108 7.21 14.13 -8.97
N PRO A 109 8.33 14.30 -9.70
CA PRO A 109 9.29 15.35 -9.44
C PRO A 109 8.70 16.75 -9.67
N SER A 110 9.40 17.79 -9.20
CA SER A 110 8.93 19.18 -9.36
C SER A 110 8.82 19.60 -10.83
N ASP A 111 9.72 19.09 -11.68
CA ASP A 111 9.80 19.36 -13.12
C ASP A 111 8.93 18.42 -13.98
N LYS A 112 7.99 17.68 -13.36
CA LYS A 112 7.14 16.65 -13.99
C LYS A 112 6.50 17.03 -15.33
N TRP A 113 6.16 18.29 -15.53
CA TRP A 113 5.56 18.76 -16.78
C TRP A 113 6.54 18.76 -17.96
N VAL A 114 7.84 18.73 -17.67
CA VAL A 114 8.92 18.63 -18.66
C VAL A 114 9.47 17.22 -18.69
N SER A 115 9.74 16.62 -17.52
CA SER A 115 10.38 15.29 -17.43
C SER A 115 9.41 14.13 -17.70
N HIS A 116 8.13 14.26 -17.31
CA HIS A 116 7.12 13.20 -17.40
C HIS A 116 5.74 13.76 -17.83
N PRO A 117 5.64 14.52 -18.93
CA PRO A 117 4.43 15.26 -19.30
C PRO A 117 3.19 14.36 -19.44
N GLU A 118 3.34 13.20 -20.09
CA GLU A 118 2.23 12.27 -20.32
C GLU A 118 1.69 11.69 -19.00
N MET A 119 2.58 11.26 -18.11
CA MET A 119 2.21 10.70 -16.81
C MET A 119 1.53 11.77 -15.94
N ALA A 120 2.07 12.99 -15.94
CA ALA A 120 1.47 14.11 -15.22
C ALA A 120 0.06 14.41 -15.75
N VAL A 121 -0.11 14.60 -17.06
CA VAL A 121 -1.42 14.88 -17.66
C VAL A 121 -2.44 13.80 -17.31
N LYS A 122 -2.09 12.52 -17.43
CA LYS A 122 -3.00 11.42 -17.09
C LYS A 122 -3.41 11.42 -15.62
N LEU A 123 -2.45 11.51 -14.70
CA LEU A 123 -2.73 11.51 -13.27
C LEU A 123 -3.61 12.69 -12.84
N TYR A 124 -3.30 13.91 -13.29
CA TYR A 124 -4.14 15.08 -13.00
C TYR A 124 -5.53 14.97 -13.63
N SER A 125 -5.65 14.37 -14.82
CA SER A 125 -6.95 14.16 -15.48
C SER A 125 -7.81 13.16 -14.72
N LEU A 126 -7.22 12.04 -14.26
CA LEU A 126 -7.91 11.03 -13.46
C LEU A 126 -8.38 11.59 -12.11
N ALA A 127 -7.55 12.40 -11.45
CA ALA A 127 -7.94 13.08 -10.21
C ALA A 127 -9.13 14.01 -10.43
N ALA A 128 -9.08 14.86 -11.46
CA ALA A 128 -10.17 15.79 -11.79
C ALA A 128 -11.46 15.07 -12.27
N GLU A 129 -11.33 13.92 -12.93
CA GLU A 129 -12.47 13.08 -13.34
C GLU A 129 -13.18 12.46 -12.12
N ALA A 130 -12.40 12.02 -11.13
CA ALA A 130 -12.90 11.32 -9.94
C ALA A 130 -13.49 12.23 -8.86
N GLU A 131 -13.26 13.55 -8.92
CA GLU A 131 -13.86 14.54 -8.00
C GLU A 131 -15.33 14.89 -8.33
N ARG A 132 -15.91 14.31 -9.39
CA ARG A 132 -17.26 14.62 -9.88
C ARG A 132 -18.38 13.80 -9.28
#